data_AF-A0A2D6X5P1-F1
#
_entry.id   AF-A0A2D6X5P1-F1
#
_cell.length_a   1.000
_cell.length_b   1.000
_cell.length_c   1.000
_cell.angle_alpha   90.00
_cell.angle_beta   90.00
_cell.angle_gamma   90.00
#
_symmetry.space_group_name_H-M   'P 1'
#
loop_
_entity.id
_entity.type
_entity.pdbx_description
1 polymer ?
#
loop_
_entity_poly.entity_id
_entity_poly.type
_entity_poly.pdbx_seq_one_letter_code
_entity_poly.pdbx_strand_id
1 'polypeptide(L)'
;MNSIVKKKRKKSGRPTSDTPETRQKIEQAAALDASVAEIAFYAGISRETYYQIIKKDKTFSDRIEALRNKPVLKARQTIVQGLDQPDTARWFLERKRKAEFSHRTELTGPDGKDLIPSAEEKEAADRALEDV
;
A
#
# COMPACT_ATOMS: atom_id res chain seq x y z
N MET A 1 -36.02 -51.98 -28.33
CA MET A 1 -36.27 -50.63 -27.77
C MET A 1 -35.01 -49.80 -27.93
N ASN A 2 -34.91 -48.95 -28.95
CA ASN A 2 -33.74 -48.08 -29.12
C ASN A 2 -33.98 -46.76 -28.39
N SER A 3 -33.20 -46.49 -27.34
CA SER A 3 -33.23 -45.23 -26.61
C SER A 3 -32.45 -44.17 -27.39
N ILE A 4 -33.14 -43.09 -27.76
CA ILE A 4 -32.53 -41.92 -28.40
C ILE A 4 -31.82 -41.12 -27.31
N VAL A 5 -30.49 -41.22 -27.24
CA VAL A 5 -29.65 -40.41 -26.36
C VAL A 5 -29.66 -38.96 -26.87
N LYS A 6 -30.35 -38.05 -26.16
CA LYS A 6 -30.37 -36.62 -26.51
C LYS A 6 -28.98 -35.99 -26.32
N LYS A 7 -28.41 -35.46 -27.40
CA LYS A 7 -27.13 -34.74 -27.42
C LYS A 7 -27.25 -33.42 -26.65
N LYS A 8 -26.40 -33.20 -25.63
CA LYS A 8 -26.34 -31.93 -24.87
C LYS A 8 -26.00 -30.76 -25.83
N ARG A 9 -26.84 -29.72 -25.84
CA ARG A 9 -26.57 -28.46 -26.57
C ARG A 9 -25.41 -27.71 -25.89
N LYS A 10 -24.44 -27.24 -26.68
CA LYS A 10 -23.40 -26.32 -26.17
C LYS A 10 -24.05 -24.97 -25.87
N LYS A 11 -23.76 -24.36 -24.71
CA LYS A 11 -24.21 -23.00 -24.39
C LYS A 11 -23.56 -22.02 -25.38
N SER A 12 -24.35 -21.50 -26.32
CA SER A 12 -23.93 -20.49 -27.29
C SER A 12 -24.18 -19.09 -26.71
N GLY A 13 -23.10 -18.42 -26.29
CA GLY A 13 -23.10 -17.03 -25.81
C GLY A 13 -21.68 -16.47 -25.83
N ARG A 14 -21.53 -15.15 -25.72
CA ARG A 14 -20.19 -14.50 -25.61
C ARG A 14 -19.47 -15.07 -24.38
N PRO A 15 -18.20 -15.51 -24.51
CA PRO A 15 -17.43 -15.99 -23.37
C PRO A 15 -17.40 -14.94 -22.27
N THR A 16 -17.59 -15.37 -21.02
CA THR A 16 -17.48 -14.48 -19.86
C THR A 16 -16.01 -14.10 -19.67
N SER A 17 -15.73 -12.84 -19.39
CA SER A 17 -14.38 -12.35 -19.11
C SER A 17 -13.84 -12.78 -17.74
N ASP A 18 -14.72 -13.19 -16.84
CA ASP A 18 -14.42 -13.78 -15.52
C ASP A 18 -14.04 -15.26 -15.65
N THR A 19 -12.83 -15.52 -16.18
CA THR A 19 -12.26 -16.89 -16.28
C THR A 19 -11.22 -17.14 -15.18
N PRO A 20 -10.90 -18.40 -14.85
CA PRO A 20 -9.84 -18.72 -13.91
C PRO A 20 -8.49 -18.11 -14.29
N GLU A 21 -8.17 -18.05 -15.59
CA GLU A 21 -6.93 -17.46 -16.11
C GLU A 21 -6.92 -15.93 -15.88
N THR A 22 -8.04 -15.25 -16.14
CA THR A 22 -8.19 -13.81 -15.84
C THR A 22 -7.98 -13.55 -14.34
N ARG A 23 -8.59 -14.36 -13.46
CA ARG A 23 -8.42 -14.22 -12.01
C ARG A 23 -6.98 -14.43 -11.56
N GLN A 24 -6.29 -15.42 -12.12
CA GLN A 24 -4.88 -15.66 -11.83
C GLN A 24 -4.00 -14.46 -12.23
N LYS A 25 -4.26 -13.84 -13.39
CA LYS A 25 -3.55 -12.64 -13.81
C LYS A 25 -3.83 -11.44 -12.89
N ILE A 26 -5.06 -11.29 -12.43
CA ILE A 26 -5.41 -10.26 -11.43
C ILE A 26 -4.61 -10.47 -10.14
N GLU A 27 -4.56 -11.69 -9.61
CA GLU A 27 -3.76 -12.02 -8.42
C GLU A 27 -2.27 -11.73 -8.62
N GLN A 28 -1.71 -12.10 -9.78
CA GLN A 28 -0.30 -11.84 -10.11
C GLN A 28 0.02 -10.34 -10.10
N ALA A 29 -0.82 -9.53 -10.75
CA ALA A 29 -0.62 -8.08 -10.79
C ALA A 29 -0.85 -7.44 -9.41
N ALA A 30 -1.89 -7.85 -8.67
CA ALA A 30 -2.15 -7.38 -7.32
C ALA A 30 -1.00 -7.71 -6.35
N ALA A 31 -0.36 -8.87 -6.52
CA ALA A 31 0.81 -9.27 -5.74
C ALA A 31 2.05 -8.38 -5.96
N LEU A 32 2.04 -7.53 -6.99
CA LEU A 32 3.04 -6.50 -7.27
C LEU A 32 2.60 -5.12 -6.77
N ASP A 33 1.47 -5.03 -6.06
CA ASP A 33 0.81 -3.78 -5.68
C ASP A 33 0.47 -2.87 -6.88
N ALA A 34 0.14 -3.49 -8.02
CA ALA A 34 -0.25 -2.77 -9.22
C ALA A 34 -1.59 -2.03 -9.05
N SER A 35 -1.73 -0.90 -9.76
CA SER A 35 -2.98 -0.16 -9.85
C SER A 35 -4.06 -0.93 -10.60
N VAL A 36 -5.32 -0.56 -10.42
CA VAL A 36 -6.45 -1.20 -11.13
C VAL A 36 -6.31 -1.11 -12.65
N ALA A 37 -5.73 -0.02 -13.17
CA ALA A 37 -5.50 0.14 -14.60
C ALA A 37 -4.47 -0.87 -15.13
N GLU A 38 -3.37 -1.07 -14.40
CA GLU A 38 -2.33 -2.03 -14.73
C GLU A 38 -2.82 -3.48 -14.58
N ILE A 39 -3.60 -3.76 -13.52
CA ILE A 39 -4.26 -5.06 -13.33
C ILE A 39 -5.16 -5.38 -14.52
N ALA A 40 -6.03 -4.45 -14.91
CA ALA A 40 -6.96 -4.62 -16.02
C ALA A 40 -6.22 -4.84 -17.34
N PHE A 41 -5.19 -4.03 -17.60
CA PHE A 41 -4.33 -4.17 -18.77
C PHE A 41 -3.64 -5.55 -18.82
N TYR A 42 -2.98 -5.96 -17.72
CA TYR A 42 -2.28 -7.23 -17.64
C TYR A 42 -3.22 -8.44 -17.77
N ALA A 43 -4.40 -8.37 -17.15
CA ALA A 43 -5.43 -9.40 -17.23
C ALA A 43 -6.17 -9.42 -18.58
N GLY A 44 -5.99 -8.42 -19.44
CA GLY A 44 -6.68 -8.33 -20.73
C GLY A 44 -8.17 -8.03 -20.60
N ILE A 45 -8.57 -7.28 -19.58
CA ILE A 45 -9.96 -6.90 -19.30
C ILE A 45 -10.11 -5.38 -19.18
N SER A 46 -11.36 -4.90 -19.23
CA SER A 46 -11.64 -3.51 -18.90
C SER A 46 -11.61 -3.27 -17.38
N ARG A 47 -11.36 -2.03 -16.95
CA ARG A 47 -11.48 -1.65 -15.52
C ARG A 47 -12.88 -1.94 -14.97
N GLU A 48 -13.91 -1.72 -15.78
CA GLU A 48 -15.30 -2.02 -15.40
C GLU A 48 -15.47 -3.51 -15.12
N THR A 49 -14.94 -4.37 -15.99
CA THR A 49 -14.96 -5.82 -15.77
C THR A 49 -14.25 -6.22 -14.47
N TYR A 50 -13.11 -5.60 -14.16
CA TYR A 50 -12.43 -5.82 -12.88
C TYR A 50 -13.36 -5.50 -11.70
N TYR A 51 -13.97 -4.31 -11.67
CA TYR A 51 -14.88 -3.93 -10.59
C TYR A 51 -16.09 -4.85 -10.48
N GLN A 52 -16.63 -5.33 -11.60
CA GLN A 52 -17.72 -6.32 -11.60
C GLN A 52 -17.29 -7.65 -10.97
N ILE A 53 -16.10 -8.16 -11.28
CA ILE A 53 -15.55 -9.38 -10.69
C ILE A 53 -15.40 -9.22 -9.17
N ILE A 54 -14.77 -8.12 -8.73
CA ILE A 54 -14.53 -7.82 -7.31
C ILE A 54 -15.83 -7.59 -6.54
N LYS A 55 -16.81 -6.92 -7.15
CA LYS A 55 -18.14 -6.69 -6.54
C LYS A 55 -18.91 -8.01 -6.37
N LYS A 56 -18.80 -8.92 -7.32
CA LYS A 56 -19.48 -10.22 -7.34
C LYS A 56 -18.90 -11.20 -6.32
N ASP A 57 -17.61 -11.12 -6.02
CA ASP A 57 -16.91 -12.07 -5.15
C ASP A 57 -16.06 -11.34 -4.10
N LYS A 58 -16.62 -11.22 -2.89
CA LYS A 58 -15.96 -10.53 -1.77
C LYS A 58 -14.76 -11.29 -1.22
N THR A 59 -14.79 -12.61 -1.22
CA THR A 59 -13.64 -13.43 -0.80
C THR A 59 -12.46 -13.22 -1.72
N PHE A 60 -12.71 -13.12 -3.03
CA PHE A 60 -11.67 -12.79 -3.99
C PHE A 60 -11.16 -11.36 -3.79
N SER A 61 -12.04 -10.38 -3.54
CA SER A 61 -11.67 -9.01 -3.18
C SER A 61 -10.69 -8.95 -2.00
N ASP A 62 -11.02 -9.62 -0.89
CA ASP A 62 -10.19 -9.62 0.32
C ASP A 62 -8.83 -10.26 0.07
N ARG A 63 -8.79 -11.32 -0.74
CA ARG A 63 -7.56 -11.96 -1.17
C ARG A 63 -6.69 -11.03 -2.02
N ILE A 64 -7.28 -10.27 -2.93
CA ILE A 64 -6.55 -9.27 -3.74
C ILE A 64 -5.93 -8.20 -2.83
N GLU A 65 -6.69 -7.64 -1.88
CA GLU A 65 -6.15 -6.65 -0.92
C GLU A 65 -5.04 -7.25 -0.05
N ALA A 66 -5.17 -8.52 0.37
CA ALA A 66 -4.10 -9.20 1.10
C ALA A 66 -2.82 -9.34 0.26
N LEU A 67 -2.94 -9.71 -1.03
CA LEU A 67 -1.80 -9.88 -1.93
C LEU A 67 -1.00 -8.59 -2.15
N ARG A 68 -1.65 -7.42 -2.07
CA ARG A 68 -0.97 -6.12 -2.20
C ARG A 68 0.07 -5.86 -1.11
N ASN A 69 0.01 -6.56 0.02
CA ASN A 69 1.04 -6.48 1.07
C ASN A 69 2.33 -7.24 0.72
N LYS A 70 2.34 -8.06 -0.33
CA LYS A 70 3.47 -8.92 -0.68
C LYS A 70 4.76 -8.16 -0.98
N PRO A 71 4.77 -7.04 -1.73
CA PRO A 71 5.99 -6.25 -1.96
C PRO A 71 6.55 -5.69 -0.65
N VAL A 72 5.69 -5.22 0.26
CA VAL A 72 6.10 -4.72 1.58
C VAL A 72 6.73 -5.83 2.43
N LEU A 73 6.15 -7.03 2.44
CA LEU A 73 6.73 -8.17 3.13
C LEU A 73 8.07 -8.60 2.52
N LYS A 74 8.19 -8.59 1.19
CA LYS A 74 9.45 -8.87 0.51
C LYS A 74 10.52 -7.83 0.83
N ALA A 75 10.17 -6.54 0.87
CA ALA A 75 11.08 -5.46 1.27
C ALA A 75 11.53 -5.64 2.72
N ARG A 76 10.62 -5.97 3.64
CA ARG A 76 10.97 -6.28 5.05
C ARG A 76 11.94 -7.45 5.14
N GLN A 77 11.67 -8.54 4.42
CA GLN A 77 12.57 -9.70 4.38
C GLN A 77 13.95 -9.31 3.86
N THR A 78 14.01 -8.50 2.79
CA THR A 78 15.26 -8.02 2.20
C THR A 78 16.08 -7.20 3.20
N ILE A 79 15.43 -6.27 3.91
CA ILE A 79 16.08 -5.47 4.96
C ILE A 79 16.64 -6.37 6.06
N VAL A 80 15.83 -7.32 6.57
CA VAL A 80 16.24 -8.23 7.65
C VAL A 80 17.41 -9.11 7.22
N GLN A 81 17.41 -9.58 5.96
CA GLN A 81 18.51 -10.37 5.40
C GLN A 81 19.81 -9.56 5.24
N GLY A 82 19.70 -8.25 4.99
CA GLY A 82 20.84 -7.34 4.84
C GLY A 82 21.34 -6.71 6.15
N LEU A 83 20.87 -7.16 7.32
CA LEU A 83 21.31 -6.62 8.62
C LEU A 83 22.75 -7.02 9.00
N ASP A 84 23.40 -7.87 8.21
CA ASP A 84 24.84 -8.14 8.29
C ASP A 84 25.68 -6.92 7.88
N GLN A 85 25.12 -6.04 7.04
CA GLN A 85 25.77 -4.80 6.63
C GLN A 85 25.55 -3.69 7.69
N PRO A 86 26.62 -3.09 8.25
CA PRO A 86 26.50 -2.09 9.32
C PRO A 86 25.57 -0.92 8.99
N ASP A 87 25.62 -0.40 7.76
CA ASP A 87 24.78 0.73 7.33
C ASP A 87 23.28 0.37 7.31
N THR A 88 22.95 -0.84 6.85
CA THR A 88 21.57 -1.35 6.87
C THR A 88 21.07 -1.55 8.30
N ALA A 89 21.91 -2.12 9.17
CA ALA A 89 21.57 -2.34 10.57
C ALA A 89 21.33 -1.01 11.31
N ARG A 90 22.22 -0.04 11.10
CA ARG A 90 22.10 1.32 11.62
C ARG A 90 20.80 1.98 11.15
N TRP A 91 20.57 2.02 9.83
CA TRP A 91 19.37 2.58 9.22
C TRP A 91 18.07 1.94 9.74
N PHE A 92 18.09 0.63 9.98
CA PHE A 92 16.95 -0.10 10.52
C PHE A 92 16.64 0.29 11.97
N LEU A 93 17.67 0.37 12.83
CA LEU A 93 17.53 0.78 14.23
C LEU A 93 17.08 2.24 14.35
N GLU A 94 17.64 3.15 13.56
CA GLU A 94 17.21 4.56 13.50
C GLU A 94 15.70 4.68 13.25
N ARG A 95 15.13 3.81 12.40
CA ARG A 95 13.69 3.80 12.07
C ARG A 95 12.82 3.06 13.08
N LYS A 96 13.31 1.95 13.66
CA LYS A 96 12.53 1.07 14.55
C LYS A 96 12.67 1.40 16.04
N ARG A 97 13.71 2.12 16.42
CA ARG A 97 14.07 2.51 17.78
C ARG A 97 14.50 3.98 17.80
N LYS A 98 13.65 4.84 17.23
CA LYS A 98 13.90 6.28 17.08
C LYS A 98 14.32 6.97 18.38
N ALA A 99 13.72 6.61 19.52
CA ALA A 99 14.05 7.25 20.80
C ALA A 99 15.52 7.07 21.21
N GLU A 100 16.15 5.97 20.80
CA GLU A 100 17.51 5.61 21.19
C GLU A 100 18.52 5.92 20.09
N PHE A 101 18.15 5.71 18.82
CA PHE A 101 19.08 5.78 17.69
C PHE A 101 18.78 6.92 16.71
N SER A 102 17.67 7.65 16.83
CA SER A 102 17.43 8.79 15.93
C SER A 102 18.44 9.90 16.20
N HIS A 103 18.88 10.56 15.13
CA HIS A 103 19.57 11.83 15.27
C HIS A 103 18.65 12.83 15.99
N ARG A 104 19.14 13.38 17.10
CA ARG A 104 18.57 14.57 17.73
C ARG A 104 19.32 15.77 17.19
N THR A 105 18.57 16.72 16.65
CA THR A 105 19.08 18.04 16.31
C THR A 105 18.60 18.99 17.40
N GLU A 106 19.52 19.58 18.14
CA GLU A 106 19.22 20.68 19.06
C GLU A 106 19.17 21.96 18.22
N LEU A 107 17.99 22.58 18.13
CA LEU A 107 17.80 23.84 17.41
C LEU A 107 17.84 25.00 18.40
N THR A 108 18.72 25.96 18.16
CA THR A 108 18.85 27.19 18.95
C THR A 108 18.67 28.42 18.06
N GLY A 109 18.24 29.52 18.67
CA GLY A 109 18.14 30.83 18.04
C GLY A 109 19.52 31.49 17.84
N PRO A 110 19.55 32.68 17.22
CA PRO A 110 20.77 33.46 17.10
C PRO A 110 21.50 33.58 18.44
N ASP A 111 22.82 33.40 18.42
CA ASP A 111 23.68 33.41 19.61
C ASP A 111 23.38 32.33 20.66
N GLY A 112 22.71 31.23 20.28
CA GLY A 112 22.43 30.10 21.18
C GLY A 112 21.23 30.32 22.11
N LYS A 113 20.41 31.35 21.85
CA LYS A 113 19.21 31.66 22.64
C LYS A 113 18.09 30.64 22.39
N ASP A 114 17.17 30.54 23.34
CA ASP A 114 15.99 29.68 23.18
C ASP A 114 15.11 30.18 22.03
N LEU A 115 14.63 29.25 21.20
CA LEU A 115 13.71 29.55 20.09
C LEU A 115 12.29 29.83 20.57
N ILE A 116 11.93 29.33 21.75
CA ILE A 116 10.62 29.54 22.34
C ILE A 116 10.75 30.77 23.24
N PRO A 117 10.04 31.87 22.94
CA PRO A 117 10.04 33.04 23.81
C PRO A 117 9.58 32.64 25.20
N SER A 118 10.24 33.18 26.20
CA SER A 118 9.89 33.00 27.61
C SER A 118 8.45 33.47 27.87
N ALA A 119 7.87 33.05 28.99
CA ALA A 119 6.51 33.47 29.35
C ALA A 119 6.39 35.00 29.41
N GLU A 120 7.43 35.69 29.89
CA GLU A 120 7.50 37.15 29.99
C GLU A 120 7.56 37.81 28.60
N GLU A 121 8.34 37.25 27.67
CA GLU A 121 8.45 37.75 26.29
C GLU A 121 7.16 37.53 25.49
N LYS A 122 6.45 36.42 25.74
CA LYS A 122 5.12 36.19 25.17
C LYS A 122 4.09 37.18 25.71
N GLU A 123 4.03 37.36 27.03
CA GLU A 123 3.07 38.28 27.65
C GLU A 123 3.32 39.74 27.24
N ALA A 124 4.58 40.14 27.07
CA ALA A 124 4.95 41.45 26.54
C ALA A 124 4.53 41.62 25.06
N ALA A 125 4.69 40.59 24.23
CA ALA A 125 4.28 40.62 22.82
C ALA A 125 2.75 40.65 22.67
N ASP A 126 2.02 39.87 23.45
CA ASP A 126 0.56 39.83 23.44
C ASP A 126 -0.03 41.17 23.91
N ARG A 127 0.54 41.77 24.97
CA ARG A 127 0.14 43.10 25.45
C ARG A 127 0.42 44.20 24.41
N ALA A 128 1.55 44.12 23.70
CA ALA A 128 1.88 45.07 22.63
C ALA A 128 0.97 44.95 21.39
N LEU A 129 0.31 43.81 21.19
CA LEU A 129 -0.68 43.59 20.13
C LEU A 129 -2.08 44.09 20.52
N GLU A 130 -2.41 44.14 21.81
CA GLU A 130 -3.66 44.70 22.32
C GLU A 130 -3.70 46.24 22.28
N ASP A 131 -2.53 46.89 22.23
CA ASP A 131 -2.37 48.35 22.21
C ASP A 131 -2.36 48.96 20.78
N VAL A 132 -2.62 48.18 19.72
CA VAL A 132 -2.70 48.60 18.29
C VAL A 132 -4.13 48.53 17.77
#